data_AF-A0A6V7V054-F1
#
_entry.id   AF-A0A6V7V054-F1
#
_cell.length_a   1.000
_cell.length_b   1.000
_cell.length_c   1.000
_cell.angle_alpha   90.00
_cell.angle_beta   90.00
_cell.angle_gamma   90.00
#
_symmetry.space_group_name_H-M   'P 1'
#
loop_
_entity.id
_entity.type
_entity.pdbx_description
1 polymer ?
#
loop_
_entity_poly.entity_id
_entity_poly.type
_entity_poly.pdbx_seq_one_letter_code
_entity_poly.pdbx_strand_id
1 'polypeptide(L)'
;MELAGRNLNTYYDRNSLIISRYDGDGGICSNERRVVLENILKCAAKALQQFHNFGVHNDIKSDNFVTLKEQNELEPLTSCKLIAFNLSKTIGQENVTNEYIEVNRKRDIWALGSMMLTMMKFRFQNFPINLSYDTSPNFLHSYISNVNYNTNIDTVLKGLLARECQFTPYYACNS
;
A
#
# COMPACT_ATOMS: atom_id res chain seq x y z
N MET A 1 -22.57 -9.00 -9.18
CA MET A 1 -21.22 -8.95 -8.58
C MET A 1 -21.39 -8.32 -7.21
N GLU A 2 -21.41 -9.11 -6.13
CA GLU A 2 -21.65 -8.55 -4.80
C GLU A 2 -20.53 -7.58 -4.42
N LEU A 3 -20.92 -6.33 -4.15
CA LEU A 3 -20.02 -5.28 -3.72
C LEU A 3 -19.28 -5.75 -2.46
N ALA A 4 -17.97 -5.62 -2.52
CA ALA A 4 -17.02 -6.11 -1.53
C ALA A 4 -17.24 -5.49 -0.15
N GLY A 5 -16.58 -6.04 0.88
CA GLY A 5 -16.67 -5.58 2.26
C GLY A 5 -16.07 -4.18 2.47
N ARG A 6 -15.20 -4.02 3.46
CA ARG A 6 -14.64 -2.71 3.82
C ARG A 6 -13.34 -2.48 3.08
N ASN A 7 -12.98 -1.22 2.83
CA ASN A 7 -11.66 -0.95 2.30
C ASN A 7 -10.56 -1.23 3.36
N LEU A 8 -9.31 -1.40 2.92
CA LEU A 8 -8.21 -1.78 3.82
C LEU A 8 -7.94 -0.71 4.89
N ASN A 9 -8.19 0.56 4.59
CA ASN A 9 -8.04 1.66 5.57
C ASN A 9 -9.03 1.48 6.72
N THR A 10 -10.31 1.30 6.39
CA THR A 10 -11.39 1.07 7.35
C THR A 10 -11.17 -0.23 8.14
N TYR A 11 -10.69 -1.29 7.49
CA TYR A 11 -10.35 -2.55 8.16
C TYR A 11 -9.25 -2.36 9.21
N TYR A 12 -8.19 -1.63 8.86
CA TYR A 12 -7.08 -1.32 9.76
C TYR A 12 -7.51 -0.45 10.94
N ASP A 13 -8.28 0.61 10.69
CA ASP A 13 -8.75 1.52 11.75
C ASP A 13 -9.58 0.77 12.80
N ARG A 14 -10.45 -0.16 12.37
CA ARG A 14 -11.24 -1.01 13.27
C ARG A 14 -10.38 -1.95 14.11
N ASN A 15 -9.44 -2.64 13.47
CA ASN A 15 -8.49 -3.50 14.17
C ASN A 15 -7.69 -2.70 15.21
N SER A 16 -7.23 -1.51 14.84
CA SER A 16 -6.48 -0.63 15.73
C SER A 16 -7.30 -0.19 16.94
N LEU A 17 -8.59 0.11 16.75
CA LEU A 17 -9.51 0.41 17.86
C LEU A 17 -9.73 -0.78 18.79
N ILE A 18 -9.89 -1.99 18.23
CA ILE A 18 -10.03 -3.23 19.01
C ILE A 18 -8.79 -3.43 19.87
N ILE A 19 -7.61 -3.44 19.26
CA ILE A 19 -6.33 -3.64 19.94
C ILE A 19 -6.14 -2.61 21.07
N SER A 20 -6.42 -1.34 20.80
CA SER A 20 -6.27 -0.27 21.80
C SER A 20 -7.16 -0.44 23.04
N ARG A 21 -8.30 -1.13 22.91
CA ARG A 21 -9.21 -1.41 24.04
C ARG A 21 -8.70 -2.55 24.92
N TYR A 22 -7.92 -3.48 24.36
CA TYR A 22 -7.38 -4.63 25.10
C TYR A 22 -6.02 -4.34 25.73
N ASP A 23 -5.20 -3.49 25.12
CA ASP A 23 -3.82 -3.26 25.56
C ASP A 23 -3.68 -2.34 26.79
N GLY A 24 -4.76 -1.68 27.24
CA GLY A 24 -4.83 -0.91 28.50
C GLY A 24 -3.95 0.34 28.60
N ASP A 25 -2.85 0.44 27.84
CA ASP A 25 -1.82 1.47 27.98
C ASP A 25 -1.44 2.13 26.64
N GLY A 26 -2.32 2.05 25.64
CA GLY A 26 -2.16 2.82 24.40
C GLY A 26 -0.86 2.54 23.64
N GLY A 27 -0.27 1.34 23.80
CA GLY A 27 0.97 0.91 23.18
C GLY A 27 0.95 1.17 21.67
N ILE A 28 1.55 2.29 21.27
CA ILE A 28 1.49 2.80 19.90
C ILE A 28 2.05 1.75 18.91
N CYS A 29 2.99 0.91 19.36
CA CYS A 29 3.62 -0.19 18.62
C CYS A 29 3.34 -1.59 19.21
N SER A 30 2.07 -2.00 19.35
CA SER A 30 1.77 -3.39 19.74
C SER A 30 2.09 -4.40 18.64
N ASN A 31 2.41 -5.64 19.03
CA ASN A 31 2.72 -6.73 18.10
C ASN A 31 1.52 -7.09 17.22
N GLU A 32 0.32 -6.95 17.78
CA GLU A 32 -0.97 -7.20 17.17
C GLU A 32 -1.19 -6.27 15.98
N ARG A 33 -0.89 -4.95 16.13
CA ARG A 33 -0.98 -3.99 15.02
C ARG A 33 -0.02 -4.34 13.89
N ARG A 34 1.18 -4.81 14.23
CA ARG A 34 2.16 -5.29 13.24
C ARG A 34 1.62 -6.49 12.48
N VAL A 35 1.03 -7.48 13.16
CA VAL A 35 0.44 -8.66 12.52
C VAL A 35 -0.69 -8.26 11.55
N VAL A 36 -1.55 -7.32 11.95
CA VAL A 36 -2.61 -6.79 11.08
C VAL A 36 -2.02 -6.16 9.81
N LEU A 37 -1.01 -5.29 9.95
CA LEU A 37 -0.34 -4.65 8.81
C LEU A 37 0.37 -5.65 7.89
N GLU A 38 1.00 -6.69 8.45
CA GLU A 38 1.63 -7.75 7.67
C GLU A 38 0.60 -8.53 6.84
N ASN A 39 -0.58 -8.80 7.40
CA ASN A 39 -1.67 -9.48 6.69
C ASN A 39 -2.27 -8.59 5.58
N ILE A 40 -2.44 -7.30 5.85
CA ILE A 40 -2.84 -6.30 4.85
C ILE A 40 -1.85 -6.27 3.67
N LEU A 41 -0.56 -6.15 3.95
CA LEU A 41 0.48 -6.14 2.92
C LEU A 41 0.47 -7.42 2.09
N LYS A 42 0.40 -8.60 2.73
CA LYS A 42 0.34 -9.89 2.04
C LYS A 42 -0.86 -9.98 1.11
N CYS A 43 -2.04 -9.56 1.56
CA CYS A 43 -3.26 -9.63 0.75
C CYS A 43 -3.24 -8.65 -0.43
N ALA A 44 -2.85 -7.40 -0.17
CA ALA A 44 -2.76 -6.37 -1.20
C ALA A 44 -1.71 -6.73 -2.27
N ALA A 45 -0.54 -7.24 -1.85
CA ALA A 45 0.50 -7.70 -2.76
C ALA A 45 0.02 -8.86 -3.66
N LYS A 46 -0.72 -9.84 -3.10
CA LYS A 46 -1.30 -10.94 -3.89
C LYS A 46 -2.31 -10.44 -4.92
N ALA A 47 -3.24 -9.55 -4.51
CA ALA A 47 -4.24 -9.00 -5.42
C ALA A 47 -3.58 -8.17 -6.55
N LEU A 48 -2.57 -7.37 -6.21
CA LEU A 48 -1.81 -6.59 -7.18
C LEU A 48 -1.04 -7.49 -8.15
N GLN A 49 -0.34 -8.51 -7.63
CA GLN A 49 0.39 -9.49 -8.44
C GLN A 49 -0.53 -10.20 -9.43
N GLN A 50 -1.73 -10.60 -9.00
CA GLN A 50 -2.72 -11.22 -9.89
C GLN A 50 -3.11 -10.28 -11.04
N PHE A 51 -3.38 -9.01 -10.74
CA PHE A 51 -3.74 -8.04 -11.77
C PHE A 51 -2.57 -7.69 -12.69
N HIS A 52 -1.34 -7.69 -12.17
CA HIS A 52 -0.14 -7.45 -12.96
C HIS A 52 0.06 -8.45 -14.08
N ASN A 53 -0.54 -9.65 -14.05
CA ASN A 53 -0.53 -10.56 -15.19
C ASN A 53 -1.27 -10.01 -16.43
N PHE A 54 -2.17 -9.04 -16.24
CA PHE A 54 -3.04 -8.51 -17.29
C PHE A 54 -2.83 -7.02 -17.56
N GLY A 55 -2.26 -6.26 -16.63
CA GLY A 55 -2.10 -4.83 -16.79
C GLY A 55 -1.43 -4.11 -15.62
N VAL A 56 -1.72 -2.83 -15.48
CA VAL A 56 -1.29 -1.92 -14.41
C VAL A 56 -2.49 -1.14 -13.90
N HIS A 57 -2.54 -0.87 -12.59
CA HIS A 57 -3.70 -0.26 -11.96
C HIS A 57 -3.68 1.26 -12.03
N ASN A 58 -2.51 1.87 -11.79
CA ASN A 58 -2.26 3.32 -11.78
C ASN A 58 -3.00 4.13 -10.70
N ASP A 59 -3.61 3.46 -9.72
CA ASP A 59 -4.33 4.11 -8.60
C ASP A 59 -4.28 3.21 -7.36
N ILE A 60 -3.08 2.79 -6.96
CA ILE A 60 -2.90 1.93 -5.79
C ILE A 60 -3.00 2.78 -4.52
N LYS A 61 -4.06 2.54 -3.76
CA LYS A 61 -4.34 3.15 -2.45
C LYS A 61 -5.25 2.23 -1.63
N SER A 62 -5.26 2.41 -0.31
CA SER A 62 -5.98 1.52 0.62
C SER A 62 -7.50 1.47 0.37
N ASP A 63 -8.06 2.54 -0.18
CA ASP A 63 -9.48 2.62 -0.55
C ASP A 63 -9.85 1.72 -1.74
N ASN A 64 -8.87 1.42 -2.61
CA ASN A 64 -9.05 0.60 -3.81
C ASN A 64 -8.81 -0.89 -3.54
N PHE A 65 -8.56 -1.27 -2.29
CA PHE A 65 -8.56 -2.67 -1.88
C PHE A 65 -9.65 -2.91 -0.85
N VAL A 66 -10.39 -3.98 -1.03
CA VAL A 66 -11.59 -4.27 -0.24
C VAL A 66 -11.55 -5.70 0.30
N THR A 67 -11.96 -5.86 1.56
CA THR A 67 -12.08 -7.17 2.20
C THR A 67 -13.24 -7.96 1.60
N LEU A 68 -13.28 -9.26 1.89
CA LEU A 68 -14.50 -10.02 1.67
C LEU A 68 -15.61 -9.54 2.63
N LYS A 69 -16.87 -9.69 2.21
CA LYS A 69 -18.06 -9.23 2.96
C LYS A 69 -18.15 -9.87 4.35
N GLU A 70 -17.71 -11.12 4.46
CA GLU A 70 -17.74 -11.93 5.69
C GLU A 70 -16.43 -11.84 6.50
N GLN A 71 -15.49 -10.98 6.11
CA GLN A 71 -14.23 -10.83 6.85
C GLN A 71 -14.51 -10.33 8.28
N ASN A 72 -14.11 -11.13 9.26
CA ASN A 72 -14.14 -10.82 10.68
C ASN A 72 -12.88 -10.02 11.09
N GLU A 73 -13.03 -8.94 11.84
CA GLU A 73 -11.91 -8.14 12.36
C GLU A 73 -11.10 -8.84 13.46
N LEU A 74 -11.61 -9.91 14.07
CA LEU A 74 -10.89 -10.73 15.05
C LEU A 74 -10.04 -11.83 14.42
N GLU A 75 -10.20 -12.06 13.12
CA GLU A 75 -9.48 -13.09 12.37
C GLU A 75 -8.43 -12.44 11.46
N PRO A 76 -7.30 -13.13 11.19
CA PRO A 76 -6.32 -12.65 10.22
C PRO A 76 -6.95 -12.40 8.85
N LEU A 77 -6.63 -11.26 8.24
CA LEU A 77 -6.99 -11.00 6.85
C LEU A 77 -6.23 -11.96 5.94
N THR A 78 -6.96 -12.79 5.19
CA THR A 78 -6.38 -13.81 4.29
C THR A 78 -6.49 -13.44 2.81
N SER A 79 -7.43 -12.56 2.46
CA SER A 79 -7.62 -12.08 1.09
C SER A 79 -8.26 -10.69 1.03
N CYS A 80 -8.00 -9.99 -0.07
CA CYS A 80 -8.69 -8.76 -0.45
C CYS A 80 -8.83 -8.72 -1.97
N LYS A 81 -9.74 -7.87 -2.48
CA LYS A 81 -9.92 -7.61 -3.92
C LYS A 81 -9.43 -6.22 -4.25
N LEU A 82 -8.77 -6.07 -5.39
CA LEU A 82 -8.46 -4.79 -6.00
C LEU A 82 -9.68 -4.30 -6.81
N ILE A 83 -10.03 -3.03 -6.69
CA ILE A 83 -11.18 -2.39 -7.33
C ILE A 83 -10.79 -1.01 -7.90
N ALA A 84 -11.72 -0.36 -8.59
CA ALA A 84 -11.56 0.98 -9.18
C ALA A 84 -10.55 1.05 -10.34
N PHE A 85 -10.78 0.20 -11.36
CA PHE A 85 -9.93 0.05 -12.55
C PHE A 85 -10.03 1.19 -13.59
N ASN A 86 -10.59 2.35 -13.24
CA ASN A 86 -10.84 3.43 -14.21
C ASN A 86 -9.56 4.01 -14.83
N LEU A 87 -8.45 3.98 -14.08
CA LEU A 87 -7.13 4.43 -14.54
C LEU A 87 -6.23 3.29 -15.04
N SER A 88 -6.74 2.06 -14.97
CA SER A 88 -5.97 0.88 -15.32
C SER A 88 -5.72 0.81 -16.83
N LYS A 89 -4.58 0.21 -17.18
CA LYS A 89 -4.20 -0.08 -18.57
C LYS A 89 -3.89 -1.56 -18.70
N THR A 90 -4.45 -2.20 -19.70
CA THR A 90 -4.27 -3.64 -19.95
C THR A 90 -3.27 -3.89 -21.07
N ILE A 91 -2.60 -5.02 -21.01
CA ILE A 91 -1.75 -5.49 -22.11
C ILE A 91 -2.61 -5.65 -23.36
N GLY A 92 -2.11 -5.17 -24.50
CA GLY A 92 -2.83 -5.22 -25.78
C GLY A 92 -3.87 -4.12 -26.00
N GLN A 93 -4.05 -3.20 -25.04
CA GLN A 93 -4.84 -1.99 -25.27
C GLN A 93 -4.14 -1.08 -26.28
N GLU A 94 -4.92 -0.43 -27.15
CA GLU A 94 -4.41 0.54 -28.12
C GLU A 94 -3.58 1.65 -27.41
N ASN A 95 -2.41 1.97 -27.96
CA ASN A 95 -1.45 2.94 -27.41
C ASN A 95 -0.84 2.57 -26.05
N VAL A 96 -0.92 1.31 -25.62
CA VAL A 96 -0.23 0.80 -24.42
C VAL A 96 0.91 -0.10 -24.84
N THR A 97 2.15 0.37 -24.65
CA THR A 97 3.36 -0.40 -24.95
C THR A 97 3.73 -1.33 -23.79
N ASN A 98 4.52 -2.37 -24.08
CA ASN A 98 5.09 -3.23 -23.03
C ASN A 98 5.96 -2.42 -22.06
N GLU A 99 6.73 -1.45 -22.57
CA GLU A 99 7.52 -0.53 -21.76
C GLU A 99 6.65 0.26 -20.77
N TYR A 100 5.53 0.81 -21.24
CA TYR A 100 4.56 1.49 -20.37
C TYR A 100 4.08 0.57 -19.24
N ILE A 101 3.74 -0.68 -19.56
CA ILE A 101 3.30 -1.67 -18.55
C ILE A 101 4.41 -1.94 -17.54
N GLU A 102 5.65 -2.19 -17.98
CA GLU A 102 6.77 -2.48 -17.09
C GLU A 102 7.08 -1.33 -16.14
N VAL A 103 7.10 -0.11 -16.64
CA VAL A 103 7.32 1.10 -15.85
C VAL A 103 6.19 1.28 -14.82
N ASN A 104 4.92 1.17 -15.25
CA ASN A 104 3.80 1.42 -14.35
C ASN A 104 3.55 0.26 -13.35
N ARG A 105 3.96 -0.98 -13.63
CA ARG A 105 3.98 -2.05 -12.62
C ARG A 105 4.91 -1.70 -11.46
N LYS A 106 6.09 -1.14 -11.76
CA LYS A 106 7.02 -0.65 -10.73
C LYS A 106 6.40 0.51 -9.95
N ARG A 107 5.63 1.39 -10.61
CA ARG A 107 4.90 2.49 -9.97
C ARG A 107 3.80 1.99 -9.01
N ASP A 108 3.05 0.98 -9.41
CA ASP A 108 2.05 0.34 -8.55
C ASP A 108 2.70 -0.30 -7.31
N ILE A 109 3.85 -0.97 -7.46
CA ILE A 109 4.63 -1.55 -6.35
C ILE A 109 5.11 -0.46 -5.38
N TRP A 110 5.61 0.65 -5.91
CA TRP A 110 6.01 1.79 -5.09
C TRP A 110 4.81 2.39 -4.34
N ALA A 111 3.69 2.58 -5.03
CA ALA A 111 2.46 3.09 -4.43
C ALA A 111 1.89 2.16 -3.35
N LEU A 112 2.07 0.83 -3.48
CA LEU A 112 1.77 -0.14 -2.42
C LEU A 112 2.60 0.12 -1.16
N GLY A 113 3.91 0.41 -1.32
CA GLY A 113 4.78 0.78 -0.21
C GLY A 113 4.33 2.08 0.48
N SER A 114 4.02 3.11 -0.31
CA SER A 114 3.54 4.41 0.20
C SER A 114 2.19 4.29 0.93
N MET A 115 1.28 3.46 0.42
CA MET A 115 0.03 3.10 1.08
C MET A 115 0.29 2.52 2.46
N MET A 116 1.18 1.53 2.57
CA MET A 116 1.51 0.90 3.85
C MET A 116 2.17 1.87 4.84
N LEU A 117 3.06 2.75 4.38
CA LEU A 117 3.65 3.79 5.24
C LEU A 117 2.59 4.70 5.84
N THR A 118 1.58 5.07 5.05
CA THR A 118 0.46 5.90 5.51
C THR A 118 -0.35 5.19 6.60
N MET A 119 -0.56 3.88 6.46
CA MET A 119 -1.22 3.05 7.49
C MET A 119 -0.34 2.86 8.74
N MET A 120 0.98 3.02 8.61
CA MET A 120 1.95 2.98 9.70
C MET A 120 2.21 4.35 10.35
N LYS A 121 1.40 5.38 10.09
CA LYS A 121 1.58 6.75 10.60
C LYS A 121 1.90 6.85 12.09
N PHE A 122 1.38 5.93 12.90
CA PHE A 122 1.61 5.87 14.34
C PHE A 122 3.09 5.64 14.74
N ARG A 123 3.91 5.09 13.84
CA ARG A 123 5.35 4.86 14.06
C ARG A 123 6.22 6.10 13.85
N PHE A 124 5.62 7.19 13.38
CA PHE A 124 6.33 8.41 12.98
C PHE A 124 5.82 9.60 13.77
N GLN A 125 6.72 10.30 14.46
CA GLN A 125 6.41 11.64 14.95
C GLN A 125 6.35 12.59 13.74
N ASN A 126 5.25 13.35 13.59
CA ASN A 126 5.02 14.34 12.52
C ASN A 126 4.82 13.79 11.09
N PHE A 127 4.01 12.73 10.93
CA PHE A 127 3.66 12.22 9.60
C PHE A 127 2.69 13.18 8.84
N PRO A 128 2.98 13.60 7.59
CA PRO A 128 2.04 14.38 6.79
C PRO A 128 0.80 13.54 6.44
N ILE A 129 -0.39 14.07 6.75
CA ILE A 129 -1.67 13.34 6.66
C ILE A 129 -2.06 12.96 5.21
N ASN A 130 -1.44 13.57 4.20
CA ASN A 130 -1.68 13.28 2.79
C ASN A 130 -0.36 13.06 2.05
N LEU A 131 0.08 11.81 1.95
CA LEU A 131 1.15 11.44 1.02
C LEU A 131 0.56 11.38 -0.39
N SER A 132 0.63 12.49 -1.13
CA SER A 132 0.50 12.46 -2.59
C SER A 132 1.71 11.73 -3.20
N TYR A 133 1.71 11.47 -4.50
CA TYR A 133 2.91 10.99 -5.21
C TYR A 133 4.14 11.90 -4.99
N ASP A 134 3.95 13.12 -4.50
CA ASP A 134 4.99 14.04 -3.97
C ASP A 134 5.24 13.84 -2.46
N THR A 135 5.35 12.59 -2.00
CA THR A 135 6.01 12.32 -0.71
C THR A 135 7.32 13.09 -0.69
N SER A 136 7.50 14.00 0.28
CA SER A 136 8.75 14.73 0.43
C SER A 136 9.90 13.71 0.35
N PRO A 137 10.80 13.81 -0.64
CA PRO A 137 11.90 12.85 -0.81
C PRO A 137 12.69 12.64 0.49
N ASN A 138 12.74 13.69 1.33
CA ASN A 138 13.39 13.69 2.63
C ASN A 138 12.74 12.73 3.64
N PHE A 139 11.41 12.63 3.68
CA PHE A 139 10.72 11.72 4.59
C PHE A 139 10.94 10.26 4.19
N LEU A 140 10.78 9.97 2.90
CA LEU A 140 10.98 8.62 2.37
C LEU A 140 12.43 8.17 2.57
N HIS A 141 13.39 9.05 2.27
CA HIS A 141 14.80 8.80 2.48
C HIS A 141 15.13 8.58 3.96
N SER A 142 14.52 9.35 4.87
CA SER A 142 14.66 9.13 6.32
C SER A 142 14.15 7.75 6.74
N TYR A 143 13.00 7.30 6.25
CA TYR A 143 12.50 5.95 6.54
C TYR A 143 13.44 4.85 6.01
N ILE A 144 13.85 4.96 4.75
CA ILE A 144 14.71 3.98 4.08
C ILE A 144 16.06 3.86 4.80
N SER A 145 16.65 4.99 5.20
CA SER A 145 17.96 5.06 5.85
C SER A 145 17.94 4.75 7.36
N ASN A 146 16.78 4.75 8.01
CA ASN A 146 16.71 4.53 9.46
C ASN A 146 16.93 3.06 9.84
N VAL A 147 18.05 2.78 10.50
CA VAL A 147 18.45 1.44 10.96
C VAL A 147 17.60 0.89 12.11
N ASN A 148 16.89 1.74 12.83
CA ASN A 148 16.01 1.31 13.93
C ASN A 148 14.71 0.67 13.42
N TYR A 149 14.35 0.87 12.14
CA TYR A 149 13.25 0.18 11.48
C TYR A 149 13.76 -1.13 10.86
N ASN A 150 13.72 -2.19 11.64
CA ASN A 150 14.34 -3.49 11.31
C ASN A 150 13.38 -4.68 11.45
N THR A 151 12.07 -4.44 11.54
CA THR A 151 11.09 -5.53 11.53
C THR A 151 10.94 -6.11 10.12
N ASN A 152 10.39 -7.32 9.99
CA ASN A 152 10.16 -7.95 8.69
C ASN A 152 9.35 -7.05 7.74
N ILE A 153 8.32 -6.37 8.25
CA ILE A 153 7.54 -5.43 7.45
C ILE A 153 8.37 -4.22 7.01
N ASP A 154 9.29 -3.73 7.84
CA ASP A 154 10.16 -2.61 7.47
C ASP A 154 11.15 -3.01 6.36
N THR A 155 11.74 -4.20 6.44
CA THR A 155 12.63 -4.72 5.38
C THR A 155 11.88 -4.83 4.05
N VAL A 156 10.64 -5.33 4.06
CA VAL A 156 9.82 -5.41 2.85
C VAL A 156 9.50 -4.02 2.32
N LEU A 157 9.08 -3.08 3.18
CA LEU A 157 8.76 -1.71 2.77
C LEU A 157 9.95 -0.97 2.21
N LYS A 158 11.13 -1.11 2.83
CA LYS A 158 12.39 -0.62 2.26
C LYS A 158 12.61 -1.19 0.87
N GLY A 159 12.38 -2.48 0.64
CA GLY A 159 12.46 -3.07 -0.70
C GLY A 159 11.45 -2.51 -1.71
N LEU A 160 10.21 -2.25 -1.28
CA LEU A 160 9.17 -1.64 -2.13
C LEU A 160 9.50 -0.20 -2.52
N LEU A 161 10.20 0.52 -1.64
CA LEU A 161 10.46 1.96 -1.75
C LEU A 161 11.88 2.32 -2.20
N ALA A 162 12.86 1.41 -2.05
CA ALA A 162 14.28 1.62 -2.40
C ALA A 162 14.54 1.58 -3.91
N ARG A 163 13.53 1.32 -4.73
CA ARG A 163 13.65 1.49 -6.18
C ARG A 163 13.66 2.99 -6.48
N GLU A 164 14.86 3.56 -6.44
CA GLU A 164 15.16 4.94 -6.85
C GLU A 164 14.36 5.33 -8.10
N CYS A 165 13.49 6.34 -7.95
CA CYS A 165 13.62 7.63 -8.63
C CYS A 165 13.98 7.67 -10.13
N GLN A 166 13.63 6.68 -10.95
CA GLN A 166 13.51 6.86 -12.41
C GLN A 166 12.10 7.23 -12.87
N PHE A 167 11.20 7.54 -11.94
CA PHE A 167 9.92 8.16 -12.27
C PHE A 167 10.09 9.67 -12.32
N THR A 168 10.97 10.17 -13.20
CA THR A 168 10.75 11.51 -13.75
C THR A 168 9.35 11.50 -14.37
N PRO A 169 8.47 12.44 -14.01
CA PRO A 169 7.24 12.62 -14.75
C PRO A 169 7.66 12.81 -16.21
N TYR A 170 7.09 12.01 -17.12
CA TYR A 170 7.27 12.13 -18.57
C TYR A 170 6.61 13.42 -19.12
N TYR A 171 6.64 14.50 -18.34
CA TYR A 171 6.20 15.85 -18.70
C TYR A 171 7.38 16.80 -18.98
N ALA A 172 8.64 16.32 -18.92
CA ALA A 172 9.83 17.13 -19.21
C ALA A 172 10.36 17.02 -20.66
N CYS A 173 9.66 16.35 -21.56
CA CYS A 173 9.96 16.36 -23.00
C CYS A 173 8.70 16.76 -23.77
N ASN A 174 8.38 18.05 -23.73
CA ASN A 174 7.71 18.84 -24.78
C ASN A 174 7.25 20.18 -24.19
N SER A 175 8.21 21.09 -24.00
CA SER A 175 7.99 22.54 -23.93
C SER A 175 9.14 23.22 -24.64
#